data_AF-A0A8H5DC64-F1
#
_entry.id   AF-A0A8H5DC64-F1
#
_cell.length_a   1.000
_cell.length_b   1.000
_cell.length_c   1.000
_cell.angle_alpha   90.00
_cell.angle_beta   90.00
_cell.angle_gamma   90.00
#
_symmetry.space_group_name_H-M   'P 1'
#
loop_
_entity.id
_entity.type
_entity.pdbx_description
1 polymer ?
#
loop_
_entity_poly.entity_id
_entity_poly.type
_entity_poly.pdbx_seq_one_letter_code
_entity_poly.pdbx_strand_id
1 'polypeptide(L)'
;MRLVLTTPGTNVECRDAPRPKGGIQTREENCCYAGAMCTAQTEPGKKFCYTHSICAQPGCSASLVAIEGESFQYSRTGGYEWLCPEHSCRTKDGNGQCYKPRRDSNTHYCADHAREISCLMPGCTYDRAPGSRVCKRHTCQEHDCFHQAYQLGRDERKCTRHQPCAAPGCDTHVDRGSDRIPRTFCPSHHSCRAYGGCDAIVNVDSGYCPEHKCNVSGCCQIRDVLQSPLTLWCRQPNEDGTSSPYCKYHACENRACHHMAKFPGGYCVSEACSKDGCAGKRDADHPYLSHLCPAHRTGEGSRYSIPSGDRYVLSSGRYSPSRPRTPDSFGNDRHRPRVYTPLPSDLSRQPRYRDPYQVEEAERRYSNMDREFWRSTPRWMPRR
;
A
#
# COMPACT_ATOMS: atom_id res chain seq x y z
N MET A 1 -62.48 57.16 -23.75
CA MET A 1 -61.78 56.18 -24.61
C MET A 1 -61.09 56.94 -25.73
N ARG A 2 -59.76 57.09 -25.68
CA ARG A 2 -58.95 57.66 -26.77
C ARG A 2 -58.34 56.50 -27.54
N LEU A 3 -58.78 56.29 -28.77
CA LEU A 3 -58.16 55.38 -29.73
C LEU A 3 -56.88 56.04 -30.25
N VAL A 4 -55.73 55.48 -29.87
CA VAL A 4 -54.44 55.80 -30.48
C VAL A 4 -54.32 54.96 -31.74
N LEU A 5 -54.37 55.61 -32.90
CA LEU A 5 -54.09 55.01 -34.19
C LEU A 5 -52.57 54.90 -34.35
N THR A 6 -52.03 53.69 -34.27
CA THR A 6 -50.66 53.38 -34.68
C THR A 6 -50.59 53.33 -36.20
N THR A 7 -49.72 54.15 -36.78
CA THR A 7 -49.42 54.14 -38.22
C THR A 7 -48.64 52.87 -38.59
N PRO A 8 -48.89 52.26 -39.76
CA PRO A 8 -48.10 51.13 -40.24
C PRO A 8 -46.71 51.62 -40.64
N GLY A 9 -45.71 51.30 -39.83
CA GLY A 9 -44.30 51.55 -40.15
C GLY A 9 -43.89 50.70 -41.36
N THR A 10 -43.28 51.37 -42.34
CA THR A 10 -42.64 50.72 -43.49
C THR A 10 -41.53 49.79 -42.99
N ASN A 11 -41.64 48.49 -43.26
CA ASN A 11 -40.57 47.52 -43.03
C ASN A 11 -39.37 47.90 -43.93
N VAL A 12 -38.40 48.61 -43.37
CA VAL A 12 -37.09 48.78 -44.00
C VAL A 12 -36.39 47.44 -43.90
N GLU A 13 -36.11 46.81 -45.03
CA GLU A 13 -35.30 45.59 -45.07
C GLU A 13 -33.86 45.96 -44.66
N CYS A 14 -33.30 45.28 -43.65
CA CYS A 14 -31.93 45.54 -43.17
C CYS A 14 -30.83 45.38 -44.25
N ARG A 15 -31.16 44.97 -45.49
CA ARG A 15 -30.25 44.81 -46.63
C ARG A 15 -29.74 46.12 -47.21
N ASP A 16 -30.51 47.21 -47.11
CA ASP A 16 -30.20 48.48 -47.79
C ASP A 16 -29.45 49.47 -46.91
N ALA A 17 -29.10 49.10 -45.68
CA ALA A 17 -28.38 49.98 -44.76
C ALA A 17 -26.91 50.17 -45.23
N PRO A 18 -26.48 51.41 -45.59
CA PRO A 18 -25.14 51.66 -46.06
C PRO A 18 -24.10 51.38 -44.95
N ARG A 19 -22.99 50.71 -45.31
CA ARG A 19 -21.85 50.49 -44.41
C ARG A 19 -21.24 51.84 -44.00
N PRO A 20 -21.24 52.23 -42.72
CA PRO A 20 -20.64 53.49 -42.31
C PRO A 20 -19.12 53.40 -42.34
N LYS A 21 -18.49 54.32 -43.06
CA LYS A 21 -17.08 54.66 -42.86
C LYS A 21 -17.01 55.72 -41.76
N GLY A 22 -16.65 55.32 -40.53
CA GLY A 22 -16.01 56.21 -39.56
C GLY A 22 -16.86 57.25 -38.83
N GLY A 23 -18.13 57.00 -38.55
CA GLY A 23 -18.96 57.88 -37.70
C GLY A 23 -19.79 57.09 -36.69
N ILE A 24 -19.89 57.60 -35.46
CA ILE A 24 -20.72 57.08 -34.37
C ILE A 24 -22.18 57.09 -34.87
N GLN A 25 -22.70 55.92 -35.27
CA GLN A 25 -24.05 55.75 -35.81
C GLN A 25 -25.04 55.43 -34.68
N THR A 26 -26.16 56.15 -34.62
CA THR A 26 -27.45 55.60 -34.18
C THR A 26 -27.94 54.66 -35.29
N ARG A 27 -27.42 53.43 -35.31
CA ARG A 27 -27.85 52.38 -36.23
C ARG A 27 -29.32 52.05 -35.92
N GLU A 28 -30.17 51.88 -36.93
CA GLU A 28 -31.59 51.51 -36.77
C GLU A 28 -31.74 50.43 -35.70
N GLU A 29 -32.55 50.72 -34.68
CA GLU A 29 -32.50 50.11 -33.33
C GLU A 29 -32.74 48.58 -33.30
N ASN A 30 -33.03 47.96 -34.44
CA ASN A 30 -33.55 46.60 -34.52
C ASN A 30 -32.88 45.70 -35.59
N CYS A 31 -31.66 45.96 -36.08
CA CYS A 31 -30.97 45.01 -36.97
C CYS A 31 -29.97 44.11 -36.22
N CYS A 32 -29.93 42.82 -36.58
CA CYS A 32 -29.11 41.83 -35.89
C CYS A 32 -27.60 42.07 -36.04
N TYR A 33 -26.86 41.98 -34.92
CA TYR A 33 -25.41 42.19 -34.87
C TYR A 33 -24.55 40.99 -35.34
N ALA A 34 -25.17 39.88 -35.78
CA ALA A 34 -24.49 38.64 -36.17
C ALA A 34 -23.60 38.74 -37.44
N GLY A 35 -23.48 39.93 -38.04
CA GLY A 35 -22.68 40.21 -39.22
C GLY A 35 -23.52 40.52 -40.46
N ALA A 36 -22.85 40.81 -41.57
CA ALA A 36 -23.47 41.34 -42.79
C ALA A 36 -24.45 40.38 -43.50
N MET A 37 -24.51 39.11 -43.08
CA MET A 37 -25.34 38.07 -43.71
C MET A 37 -26.70 37.91 -43.04
N CYS A 38 -26.91 38.49 -41.86
CA CYS A 38 -28.20 38.40 -41.16
C CYS A 38 -29.10 39.59 -41.51
N THR A 39 -30.21 39.34 -42.18
CA THR A 39 -31.22 40.36 -42.52
C THR A 39 -32.38 40.41 -41.55
N ALA A 40 -32.40 39.53 -40.54
CA ALA A 40 -33.47 39.46 -39.55
C ALA A 40 -33.45 40.66 -38.60
N GLN A 41 -34.65 41.16 -38.28
CA GLN A 41 -34.83 42.15 -37.23
C GLN A 41 -34.65 41.53 -35.84
N THR A 42 -34.23 42.34 -34.88
CA THR A 42 -34.15 42.01 -33.47
C THR A 42 -35.32 42.63 -32.72
N GLU A 43 -35.67 42.03 -31.58
CA GLU A 43 -36.59 42.69 -30.66
C GLU A 43 -35.97 44.00 -30.12
N PRO A 44 -36.78 45.02 -29.81
CA PRO A 44 -36.29 46.26 -29.21
C PRO A 44 -35.42 46.00 -27.99
N GLY A 45 -34.21 46.55 -27.98
CA GLY A 45 -33.23 46.36 -26.91
C GLY A 45 -32.42 45.06 -26.97
N LYS A 46 -32.67 44.18 -27.95
CA LYS A 46 -31.85 42.97 -28.19
C LYS A 46 -30.83 43.21 -29.30
N LYS A 47 -29.59 42.76 -29.08
CA LYS A 47 -28.50 42.85 -30.08
C LYS A 47 -28.59 41.79 -31.18
N PHE A 48 -29.24 40.65 -30.92
CA PHE A 48 -29.30 39.50 -31.83
C PHE A 48 -30.74 39.06 -32.08
N CYS A 49 -31.02 38.55 -33.28
CA CYS A 49 -32.33 37.98 -33.58
C CYS A 49 -32.47 36.61 -32.90
N TYR A 50 -33.70 36.07 -32.86
CA TYR A 50 -33.99 34.81 -32.18
C TYR A 50 -33.02 33.68 -32.57
N THR A 51 -32.80 33.46 -33.87
CA THR A 51 -31.92 32.39 -34.40
C THR A 51 -30.46 32.57 -34.02
N HIS A 52 -29.99 33.81 -33.94
CA HIS A 52 -28.63 34.14 -33.53
C HIS A 52 -28.46 34.31 -32.01
N SER A 53 -29.55 34.25 -31.26
CA SER A 53 -29.56 34.31 -29.80
C SER A 53 -29.52 32.92 -29.14
N ILE A 54 -29.64 31.85 -29.92
CA ILE A 54 -29.67 30.45 -29.47
C ILE A 54 -28.44 29.68 -29.96
N CYS A 55 -28.08 28.62 -29.23
CA CYS A 55 -27.01 27.71 -29.66
C CYS A 55 -27.42 26.95 -30.93
N ALA A 56 -26.51 26.86 -31.90
CA ALA A 56 -26.70 26.14 -33.15
C ALA A 56 -26.68 24.61 -33.01
N GLN A 57 -26.20 24.08 -31.87
CA GLN A 57 -26.17 22.64 -31.64
C GLN A 57 -27.61 22.09 -31.64
N PRO A 58 -27.93 21.09 -32.49
CA PRO A 58 -29.27 20.51 -32.53
C PRO A 58 -29.74 20.04 -31.15
N GLY A 59 -30.93 20.50 -30.74
CA GLY A 59 -31.53 20.19 -29.44
C GLY A 59 -31.03 21.04 -28.26
N CYS A 60 -30.12 22.00 -28.47
CA CYS A 60 -29.70 22.93 -27.44
C CYS A 60 -30.53 24.22 -27.47
N SER A 61 -31.30 24.48 -26.41
CA SER A 61 -32.09 25.72 -26.25
C SER A 61 -31.36 26.81 -25.47
N ALA A 62 -30.04 26.69 -25.29
CA ALA A 62 -29.26 27.66 -24.50
C ALA A 62 -29.25 29.03 -25.20
N SER A 63 -29.70 30.07 -24.48
CA SER A 63 -29.63 31.45 -24.96
C SER A 63 -28.23 32.02 -24.73
N LEU A 64 -27.55 32.41 -25.80
CA LEU A 64 -26.19 32.94 -25.78
C LEU A 64 -26.11 34.29 -25.04
N VAL A 65 -27.13 35.14 -25.23
CA VAL A 65 -27.22 36.46 -24.59
C VAL A 65 -27.31 36.33 -23.06
N ALA A 66 -27.94 35.26 -22.57
CA ALA A 66 -28.04 34.99 -21.14
C ALA A 66 -26.70 34.51 -20.54
N ILE A 67 -25.80 33.92 -21.34
CA ILE A 67 -24.58 33.28 -20.85
C ILE A 67 -23.39 34.24 -20.82
N GLU A 68 -23.20 35.06 -21.86
CA GLU A 68 -22.03 35.95 -21.99
C GLU A 68 -22.33 37.43 -21.70
N GLY A 69 -23.59 37.75 -21.42
CA GLY A 69 -24.04 39.11 -21.13
C GLY A 69 -23.97 40.05 -22.34
N GLU A 70 -24.13 41.35 -22.09
CA GLU A 70 -24.21 42.36 -23.16
C GLU A 70 -22.89 42.58 -23.91
N SER A 71 -21.77 42.14 -23.34
CA SER A 71 -20.43 42.23 -23.93
C SER A 71 -20.13 41.18 -25.00
N PHE A 72 -21.10 40.32 -25.33
CA PHE A 72 -20.96 39.26 -26.34
C PHE A 72 -20.48 39.81 -27.68
N GLN A 73 -19.32 39.37 -28.14
CA GLN A 73 -18.78 39.72 -29.46
C GLN A 73 -18.91 38.52 -30.41
N TYR A 74 -19.69 38.71 -31.47
CA TYR A 74 -19.66 37.80 -32.61
C TYR A 74 -18.24 37.76 -33.19
N SER A 75 -17.66 36.56 -33.30
CA SER A 75 -16.45 36.26 -34.04
C SER A 75 -16.57 36.88 -35.42
N ARG A 76 -15.68 37.84 -35.68
CA ARG A 76 -15.64 38.60 -36.94
C ARG A 76 -15.45 37.70 -38.17
N THR A 77 -15.04 36.45 -37.98
CA THR A 77 -14.74 35.51 -39.04
C THR A 77 -15.96 34.91 -39.74
N GLY A 78 -17.18 35.09 -39.21
CA GLY A 78 -18.45 34.94 -39.96
C GLY A 78 -18.72 33.59 -40.64
N GLY A 79 -17.93 32.55 -40.36
CA GLY A 79 -17.98 31.28 -41.08
C GLY A 79 -18.59 30.10 -40.33
N TYR A 80 -18.84 30.22 -39.02
CA TYR A 80 -19.34 29.11 -38.20
C TYR A 80 -20.61 29.52 -37.46
N GLU A 81 -21.55 28.58 -37.40
CA GLU A 81 -22.73 28.68 -36.56
C GLU A 81 -22.32 28.73 -35.08
N TRP A 82 -23.07 29.47 -34.26
CA TRP A 82 -22.66 29.81 -32.90
C TRP A 82 -22.98 28.73 -31.89
N LEU A 83 -21.98 28.34 -31.11
CA LEU A 83 -22.11 27.29 -30.10
C LEU A 83 -21.92 27.91 -28.71
N CYS A 84 -22.79 27.52 -27.77
CA CYS A 84 -22.66 27.93 -26.37
C CYS A 84 -21.39 27.32 -25.75
N PRO A 85 -20.93 27.79 -24.57
CA PRO A 85 -19.72 27.27 -23.92
C PRO A 85 -19.71 25.76 -23.67
N GLU A 86 -20.88 25.13 -23.60
CA GLU A 86 -21.04 23.68 -23.47
C GLU A 86 -20.88 22.91 -24.79
N HIS A 87 -20.88 23.60 -25.93
CA HIS A 87 -20.74 22.98 -27.26
C HIS A 87 -19.56 23.56 -28.07
N SER A 88 -18.98 24.68 -27.62
CA SER A 88 -17.77 25.27 -28.20
C SER A 88 -16.50 24.77 -27.49
N CYS A 89 -15.36 25.02 -28.14
CA CYS A 89 -14.04 24.72 -27.62
C CYS A 89 -13.70 25.56 -26.37
N ARG A 90 -13.13 24.94 -25.33
CA ARG A 90 -12.78 25.60 -24.06
C ARG A 90 -11.49 26.42 -24.08
N THR A 91 -10.65 26.29 -25.10
CA THR A 91 -9.38 27.06 -25.21
C THR A 91 -9.64 28.55 -25.38
N LYS A 92 -8.75 29.36 -24.78
CA LYS A 92 -8.63 30.79 -25.05
C LYS A 92 -7.42 31.02 -25.94
N ASP A 93 -7.64 31.55 -27.14
CA ASP A 93 -6.60 31.76 -28.14
C ASP A 93 -6.29 33.25 -28.16
N GLY A 94 -5.24 33.70 -27.45
CA GLY A 94 -4.66 35.05 -27.48
C GLY A 94 -5.61 36.25 -27.21
N ASN A 95 -6.61 36.44 -28.07
CA ASN A 95 -7.59 37.52 -28.10
C ASN A 95 -9.02 37.09 -27.71
N GLY A 96 -9.28 35.83 -27.37
CA GLY A 96 -10.63 35.42 -26.97
C GLY A 96 -10.86 33.92 -26.82
N GLN A 97 -12.11 33.55 -26.54
CA GLN A 97 -12.56 32.16 -26.48
C GLN A 97 -12.60 31.55 -27.89
N CYS A 98 -12.17 30.29 -28.03
CA CYS A 98 -12.31 29.57 -29.29
C CYS A 98 -13.76 29.10 -29.49
N TYR A 99 -14.47 29.63 -30.49
CA TYR A 99 -15.87 29.27 -30.75
C TYR A 99 -16.06 28.11 -31.75
N LYS A 100 -14.98 27.44 -32.16
CA LYS A 100 -15.08 26.27 -33.05
C LYS A 100 -15.84 25.12 -32.36
N PRO A 101 -16.61 24.32 -33.10
CA PRO A 101 -17.28 23.14 -32.56
C PRO A 101 -16.30 22.20 -31.89
N ARG A 102 -16.75 21.60 -30.77
CA ARG A 102 -16.04 20.47 -30.16
C ARG A 102 -15.91 19.35 -31.19
N ARG A 103 -14.77 18.66 -31.17
CA ARG A 103 -14.48 17.57 -32.10
C ARG A 103 -15.50 16.44 -31.97
N ASP A 104 -15.86 16.12 -30.73
CA ASP A 104 -16.82 15.08 -30.35
C ASP A 104 -17.41 15.40 -28.97
N SER A 105 -18.38 14.60 -28.51
CA SER A 105 -19.02 14.79 -27.20
C SER A 105 -18.10 14.54 -26.00
N ASN A 106 -16.93 13.93 -26.22
CA ASN A 106 -16.01 13.51 -25.16
C ASN A 106 -14.85 14.49 -24.96
N THR A 107 -14.66 15.42 -25.88
CA THR A 107 -13.59 16.42 -25.85
C THR A 107 -14.19 17.79 -25.58
N HIS A 108 -13.57 18.58 -24.71
CA HIS A 108 -14.00 19.96 -24.49
C HIS A 108 -13.42 20.94 -25.53
N TYR A 109 -12.83 20.43 -26.61
CA TYR A 109 -11.95 21.17 -27.50
C TYR A 109 -12.25 20.88 -28.97
N CYS A 110 -12.03 21.88 -29.83
CA CYS A 110 -12.15 21.68 -31.28
C CYS A 110 -11.00 20.82 -31.82
N ALA A 111 -11.10 20.36 -33.07
CA ALA A 111 -10.09 19.49 -33.68
C ALA A 111 -8.66 20.08 -33.65
N ASP A 112 -8.53 21.40 -33.76
CA ASP A 112 -7.24 22.10 -33.73
C ASP A 112 -6.61 22.06 -32.34
N HIS A 113 -7.38 22.46 -31.31
CA HIS A 113 -6.87 22.49 -29.93
C HIS A 113 -6.81 21.11 -29.28
N ALA A 114 -7.66 20.18 -29.69
CA ALA A 114 -7.65 18.81 -29.18
C ALA A 114 -6.27 18.16 -29.35
N ARG A 115 -5.51 18.47 -30.40
CA ARG A 115 -4.15 17.94 -30.59
C ARG A 115 -3.20 18.36 -29.47
N GLU A 116 -3.25 19.62 -29.07
CA GLU A 116 -2.35 20.17 -28.06
C GLU A 116 -2.65 19.66 -26.65
N ILE A 117 -3.92 19.37 -26.38
CA ILE A 117 -4.43 18.96 -25.07
C ILE A 117 -4.78 17.46 -25.00
N SER A 118 -4.61 16.69 -26.07
CA SER A 118 -4.89 15.25 -26.08
C SER A 118 -3.89 14.46 -25.26
N CYS A 119 -4.37 13.47 -24.50
CA CYS A 119 -3.52 12.56 -23.74
C CYS A 119 -2.48 11.89 -24.64
N LEU A 120 -1.19 11.94 -24.25
CA LEU A 120 -0.10 11.34 -25.03
C LEU A 120 -0.06 9.80 -25.01
N MET A 121 -0.93 9.15 -24.23
CA MET A 121 -1.03 7.69 -24.25
C MET A 121 -1.57 7.19 -25.59
N PRO A 122 -0.88 6.24 -26.26
CA PRO A 122 -1.35 5.66 -27.51
C PRO A 122 -2.78 5.11 -27.38
N GLY A 123 -3.65 5.49 -28.32
CA GLY A 123 -5.06 5.06 -28.35
C GLY A 123 -5.99 5.77 -27.34
N CYS A 124 -5.48 6.67 -26.50
CA CYS A 124 -6.31 7.44 -25.58
C CYS A 124 -6.92 8.66 -26.27
N THR A 125 -8.25 8.80 -26.20
CA THR A 125 -8.97 9.95 -26.76
C THR A 125 -9.35 11.03 -25.73
N TYR A 126 -9.01 10.83 -24.46
CA TYR A 126 -9.31 11.78 -23.39
C TYR A 126 -8.34 12.98 -23.36
N ASP A 127 -8.84 14.11 -22.86
CA ASP A 127 -8.05 15.32 -22.63
C ASP A 127 -7.02 15.14 -21.49
N ARG A 128 -5.88 15.80 -21.58
CA ARG A 128 -4.81 15.83 -20.56
C ARG A 128 -5.33 16.41 -19.26
N ALA A 129 -4.86 15.86 -18.14
CA ALA A 129 -5.06 16.50 -16.85
C ALA A 129 -4.25 17.81 -16.78
N PRO A 130 -4.73 18.86 -16.09
CA PRO A 130 -3.97 20.09 -15.89
C PRO A 130 -2.57 19.80 -15.33
N GLY A 131 -1.53 20.34 -15.96
CA GLY A 131 -0.13 20.13 -15.55
C GLY A 131 0.46 18.75 -15.89
N SER A 132 -0.31 17.84 -16.49
CA SER A 132 0.17 16.53 -16.94
C SER A 132 0.24 16.40 -18.45
N ARG A 133 1.04 15.43 -18.91
CA ARG A 133 1.12 15.02 -20.32
C ARG A 133 0.05 13.99 -20.70
N VAL A 134 -0.67 13.46 -19.72
CA VAL A 134 -1.66 12.38 -19.89
C VAL A 134 -2.97 12.74 -19.19
N CYS A 135 -4.06 12.07 -19.55
CA CYS A 135 -5.38 12.30 -18.94
C CYS A 135 -5.44 11.79 -17.49
N LYS A 136 -6.50 12.17 -16.76
CA LYS A 136 -6.72 11.75 -15.36
C LYS A 136 -6.71 10.23 -15.14
N ARG A 137 -7.09 9.44 -16.17
CA ARG A 137 -7.05 7.96 -16.11
C ARG A 137 -5.64 7.39 -16.21
N HIS A 138 -4.71 8.18 -16.73
CA HIS A 138 -3.32 7.79 -16.95
C HIS A 138 -2.36 8.56 -16.05
N THR A 139 -2.85 9.47 -15.21
CA THR A 139 -2.08 10.07 -14.12
C THR A 139 -2.13 9.18 -12.88
N CYS A 140 -1.09 9.29 -12.05
CA CYS A 140 -1.05 8.69 -10.73
C CYS A 140 -2.26 9.09 -9.89
N GLN A 141 -2.89 8.13 -9.20
CA GLN A 141 -4.04 8.37 -8.34
C GLN A 141 -3.68 9.09 -7.02
N GLU A 142 -2.40 9.17 -6.68
CA GLU A 142 -1.93 9.90 -5.50
C GLU A 142 -2.25 11.40 -5.59
N HIS A 143 -2.69 11.99 -4.48
CA HIS A 143 -3.04 13.41 -4.41
C HIS A 143 -1.85 14.27 -4.87
N ASP A 144 -2.13 15.30 -5.67
CA ASP A 144 -1.15 16.21 -6.27
C ASP A 144 -0.03 15.55 -7.12
N CYS A 145 -0.19 14.28 -7.52
CA CYS A 145 0.78 13.60 -8.36
C CYS A 145 0.39 13.61 -9.83
N PHE A 146 1.01 14.48 -10.62
CA PHE A 146 0.75 14.60 -12.07
C PHE A 146 1.58 13.65 -12.94
N HIS A 147 2.37 12.76 -12.33
CA HIS A 147 3.16 11.77 -13.06
C HIS A 147 2.27 10.71 -13.72
N GLN A 148 2.70 10.20 -14.86
CA GLN A 148 2.03 9.11 -15.55
C GLN A 148 2.02 7.83 -14.68
N ALA A 149 0.86 7.17 -14.61
CA ALA A 149 0.69 5.90 -13.95
C ALA A 149 1.52 4.81 -14.64
N TYR A 150 2.13 3.92 -13.86
CA TYR A 150 3.02 2.88 -14.35
C TYR A 150 2.22 1.61 -14.61
N GLN A 151 1.86 1.37 -15.87
CA GLN A 151 0.98 0.26 -16.28
C GLN A 151 1.56 -1.14 -16.02
N LEU A 152 2.88 -1.26 -15.82
CA LEU A 152 3.53 -2.52 -15.46
C LEU A 152 3.76 -2.63 -13.94
N GLY A 153 3.23 -1.70 -13.16
CA GLY A 153 3.37 -1.66 -11.72
C GLY A 153 2.49 -2.67 -11.00
N ARG A 154 2.74 -2.83 -9.70
CA ARG A 154 1.84 -3.60 -8.82
C ARG A 154 0.49 -2.92 -8.66
N ASP A 155 0.48 -1.59 -8.68
CA ASP A 155 -0.72 -0.79 -8.83
C ASP A 155 -0.61 0.02 -10.12
N GLU A 156 -1.38 -0.39 -11.14
CA GLU A 156 -1.41 0.23 -12.47
C GLU A 156 -1.92 1.68 -12.44
N ARG A 157 -2.52 2.12 -11.32
CA ARG A 157 -3.01 3.49 -11.11
C ARG A 157 -1.99 4.39 -10.42
N LYS A 158 -0.85 3.86 -9.99
CA LYS A 158 0.22 4.63 -9.32
C LYS A 158 1.40 4.82 -10.25
N CYS A 159 2.11 5.94 -10.14
CA CYS A 159 3.37 6.12 -10.87
C CYS A 159 4.51 5.32 -10.23
N THR A 160 5.68 5.28 -10.86
CA THR A 160 6.87 4.56 -10.36
C THR A 160 7.37 5.01 -8.98
N ARG A 161 6.93 6.17 -8.47
CA ARG A 161 7.31 6.71 -7.15
C ARG A 161 6.31 6.36 -6.04
N HIS A 162 5.10 5.96 -6.40
CA HIS A 162 4.02 5.66 -5.46
C HIS A 162 3.58 4.20 -5.57
N GLN A 163 4.47 3.33 -6.06
CA GLN A 163 4.17 1.91 -6.09
C GLN A 163 4.18 1.35 -4.67
N PRO A 164 3.19 0.53 -4.29
CA PRO A 164 3.09 -0.01 -2.95
C PRO A 164 4.19 -1.05 -2.70
N CYS A 165 4.61 -1.20 -1.44
CA CYS A 165 5.47 -2.30 -1.01
C CYS A 165 4.76 -3.65 -1.25
N ALA A 166 5.51 -4.67 -1.70
CA ALA A 166 4.97 -6.03 -1.83
C ALA A 166 4.81 -6.77 -0.49
N ALA A 167 5.31 -6.22 0.62
CA ALA A 167 5.17 -6.80 1.95
C ALA A 167 3.70 -6.78 2.41
N PRO A 168 3.12 -7.92 2.84
CA PRO A 168 1.74 -7.97 3.32
C PRO A 168 1.50 -7.00 4.47
N GLY A 169 0.47 -6.16 4.34
CA GLY A 169 0.10 -5.16 5.35
C GLY A 169 0.98 -3.91 5.39
N CYS A 170 1.96 -3.78 4.50
CA CYS A 170 2.78 -2.59 4.41
C CYS A 170 2.15 -1.56 3.46
N ASP A 171 1.87 -0.36 3.99
CA ASP A 171 1.30 0.78 3.25
C ASP A 171 2.37 1.72 2.67
N THR A 172 3.63 1.51 3.02
CA THR A 172 4.73 2.37 2.54
C THR A 172 4.98 2.19 1.04
N HIS A 173 5.34 3.29 0.38
CA HIS A 173 5.77 3.27 -1.02
C HIS A 173 7.20 2.75 -1.17
N VAL A 174 7.49 2.17 -2.33
CA VAL A 174 8.84 1.70 -2.67
C VAL A 174 9.65 2.81 -3.30
N ASP A 175 10.95 2.76 -3.06
CA ASP A 175 11.89 3.63 -3.74
C ASP A 175 12.01 3.26 -5.22
N ARG A 176 12.33 4.27 -6.02
CA ARG A 176 12.66 4.09 -7.42
C ARG A 176 14.09 3.58 -7.56
N GLY A 177 14.27 2.47 -8.26
CA GLY A 177 15.57 1.94 -8.66
C GLY A 177 16.36 2.88 -9.58
N SER A 178 17.64 2.56 -9.79
CA SER A 178 18.54 3.30 -10.70
C SER A 178 18.08 3.24 -12.16
N ASP A 179 17.45 2.14 -12.55
CA ASP A 179 16.78 1.89 -13.84
C ASP A 179 15.42 2.59 -14.00
N ARG A 180 15.00 3.38 -13.00
CA ARG A 180 13.67 3.99 -12.88
C ARG A 180 12.53 2.98 -12.68
N ILE A 181 12.85 1.71 -12.42
CA ILE A 181 11.86 0.69 -12.09
C ILE A 181 11.61 0.73 -10.57
N PRO A 182 10.35 0.72 -10.12
CA PRO A 182 10.02 0.65 -8.70
C PRO A 182 10.57 -0.65 -8.09
N ARG A 183 11.26 -0.56 -6.95
CA ARG A 183 11.74 -1.76 -6.24
C ARG A 183 10.56 -2.63 -5.79
N THR A 184 10.80 -3.91 -5.53
CA THR A 184 9.76 -4.83 -5.03
C THR A 184 9.32 -4.49 -3.62
N PHE A 185 10.27 -4.09 -2.78
CA PHE A 185 10.07 -3.80 -1.37
C PHE A 185 10.51 -2.37 -1.04
N CYS A 186 9.86 -1.78 -0.04
CA CYS A 186 10.31 -0.52 0.54
C CYS A 186 11.62 -0.72 1.31
N PRO A 187 12.32 0.35 1.72
CA PRO A 187 13.56 0.24 2.47
C PRO A 187 13.48 -0.66 3.68
N SER A 188 12.31 -0.73 4.36
CA SER A 188 12.08 -1.52 5.58
C SER A 188 11.84 -3.01 5.34
N HIS A 189 11.70 -3.48 4.10
CA HIS A 189 11.43 -4.88 3.78
C HIS A 189 12.40 -5.42 2.74
N HIS A 190 12.71 -6.72 2.81
CA HIS A 190 13.48 -7.43 1.79
C HIS A 190 13.13 -8.92 1.78
N SER A 191 13.57 -9.65 0.75
CA SER A 191 13.44 -11.11 0.70
C SER A 191 14.37 -11.78 1.72
N CYS A 192 13.91 -12.88 2.30
CA CYS A 192 14.71 -13.71 3.19
C CYS A 192 15.99 -14.17 2.48
N ARG A 193 17.14 -14.01 3.15
CA ARG A 193 18.46 -14.37 2.59
C ARG A 193 18.84 -15.84 2.80
N ALA A 194 17.91 -16.69 3.20
CA ALA A 194 18.18 -18.11 3.42
C ALA A 194 18.54 -18.82 2.12
N TYR A 195 19.48 -19.76 2.20
CA TYR A 195 19.83 -20.62 1.07
C TYR A 195 18.61 -21.44 0.64
N GLY A 196 18.46 -21.66 -0.68
CA GLY A 196 17.37 -22.45 -1.23
C GLY A 196 16.14 -21.66 -1.68
N GLY A 197 16.21 -20.33 -1.78
CA GLY A 197 15.16 -19.53 -2.42
C GLY A 197 13.92 -19.33 -1.54
N CYS A 198 14.10 -18.94 -0.29
CA CYS A 198 12.97 -18.60 0.58
C CYS A 198 12.33 -17.27 0.13
N ASP A 199 11.08 -17.34 -0.34
CA ASP A 199 10.31 -16.18 -0.78
C ASP A 199 9.68 -15.36 0.36
N ALA A 200 9.95 -15.74 1.62
CA ALA A 200 9.43 -15.02 2.78
C ALA A 200 9.97 -13.59 2.82
N ILE A 201 9.10 -12.64 3.17
CA ILE A 201 9.42 -11.21 3.24
C ILE A 201 9.76 -10.88 4.70
N VAL A 202 10.84 -10.16 4.91
CA VAL A 202 11.41 -9.88 6.23
C VAL A 202 11.67 -8.40 6.42
N ASN A 203 11.62 -7.94 7.66
CA ASN A 203 12.00 -6.58 8.03
C ASN A 203 13.52 -6.38 7.87
N VAL A 204 13.98 -5.17 7.61
CA VAL A 204 15.42 -4.83 7.50
C VAL A 204 16.26 -5.35 8.66
N ASP A 205 15.73 -5.27 9.88
CA ASP A 205 16.44 -5.66 11.10
C ASP A 205 16.67 -7.18 11.18
N SER A 206 16.00 -7.96 10.33
CA SER A 206 16.10 -9.41 10.28
C SER A 206 16.50 -9.85 8.87
N GLY A 207 17.74 -10.31 8.68
CA GLY A 207 18.15 -10.91 7.40
C GLY A 207 17.40 -12.18 7.02
N TYR A 208 16.67 -12.77 7.97
CA TYR A 208 16.02 -14.09 7.86
C TYR A 208 14.59 -14.07 8.41
N CYS A 209 13.71 -14.90 7.83
CA CYS A 209 12.33 -15.05 8.28
C CYS A 209 12.28 -15.89 9.57
N PRO A 210 11.15 -15.93 10.31
CA PRO A 210 11.07 -16.69 11.56
C PRO A 210 11.45 -18.17 11.46
N GLU A 211 11.27 -18.79 10.29
CA GLU A 211 11.64 -20.18 10.04
C GLU A 211 13.15 -20.37 9.90
N HIS A 212 13.82 -19.39 9.29
CA HIS A 212 15.26 -19.39 9.01
C HIS A 212 16.09 -18.58 10.00
N LYS A 213 15.46 -17.80 10.89
CA LYS A 213 16.13 -17.03 11.93
C LYS A 213 16.42 -17.95 13.11
N CYS A 214 17.58 -17.75 13.73
CA CYS A 214 17.86 -18.38 15.01
C CYS A 214 16.83 -17.99 16.07
N ASN A 215 16.35 -18.96 16.88
CA ASN A 215 15.39 -18.70 17.96
C ASN A 215 16.00 -17.97 19.17
N VAL A 216 17.32 -17.84 19.22
CA VAL A 216 17.98 -17.13 20.31
C VAL A 216 17.81 -15.63 20.15
N SER A 217 17.21 -14.99 21.16
CA SER A 217 17.02 -13.55 21.25
C SER A 217 18.34 -12.81 21.01
N GLY A 218 18.34 -11.88 20.06
CA GLY A 218 19.53 -11.11 19.68
C GLY A 218 20.46 -11.79 18.68
N CYS A 219 20.25 -13.07 18.34
CA CYS A 219 21.01 -13.74 17.29
C CYS A 219 20.38 -13.46 15.92
N CYS A 220 21.11 -12.73 15.06
CA CYS A 220 20.67 -12.43 13.69
C CYS A 220 21.15 -13.45 12.65
N GLN A 221 21.64 -14.62 13.09
CA GLN A 221 22.21 -15.63 12.21
C GLN A 221 21.16 -16.60 11.66
N ILE A 222 21.48 -17.21 10.51
CA ILE A 222 20.66 -18.24 9.88
C ILE A 222 20.64 -19.52 10.72
N ARG A 223 19.47 -20.14 10.86
CA ARG A 223 19.31 -21.46 11.46
C ARG A 223 20.01 -22.52 10.59
N ASP A 224 20.68 -23.48 11.22
CA ASP A 224 21.29 -24.61 10.51
C ASP A 224 20.22 -25.67 10.15
N VAL A 225 19.36 -25.35 9.18
CA VAL A 225 18.28 -26.25 8.74
C VAL A 225 18.83 -27.41 7.92
N LEU A 226 20.00 -27.24 7.29
CA LEU A 226 20.59 -28.23 6.38
C LEU A 226 21.15 -29.44 7.12
N GLN A 227 21.76 -29.26 8.29
CA GLN A 227 22.35 -30.37 9.04
C GLN A 227 21.40 -30.99 10.04
N SER A 228 20.46 -30.22 10.58
CA SER A 228 19.41 -30.76 11.43
C SER A 228 18.14 -29.91 11.34
N PRO A 229 17.05 -30.42 10.75
CA PRO A 229 15.78 -29.69 10.72
C PRO A 229 15.19 -29.41 12.11
N LEU A 230 15.71 -30.10 13.15
CA LEU A 230 15.31 -29.91 14.55
C LEU A 230 16.19 -28.91 15.31
N THR A 231 17.33 -28.47 14.77
CA THR A 231 18.17 -27.51 15.49
C THR A 231 17.55 -26.12 15.43
N LEU A 232 17.16 -25.61 16.60
CA LEU A 232 16.56 -24.28 16.72
C LEU A 232 17.61 -23.13 16.64
N TRP A 233 18.86 -23.47 16.38
CA TRP A 233 20.06 -22.64 16.59
C TRP A 233 20.86 -22.45 15.29
N CYS A 234 21.75 -21.46 15.27
CA CYS A 234 22.70 -21.26 14.17
C CYS A 234 24.03 -21.97 14.45
N ARG A 235 24.67 -22.49 13.39
CA ARG A 235 25.99 -23.13 13.42
C ARG A 235 26.97 -22.36 12.53
N GLN A 236 27.15 -21.07 12.81
CA GLN A 236 28.30 -20.37 12.26
C GLN A 236 29.45 -20.46 13.27
N PRO A 237 30.59 -21.09 12.93
CA PRO A 237 31.75 -21.08 13.81
C PRO A 237 32.20 -19.64 14.04
N ASN A 238 32.65 -19.34 15.25
CA ASN A 238 33.20 -18.03 15.57
C ASN A 238 34.42 -17.71 14.69
N GLU A 239 34.41 -16.54 14.06
CA GLU A 239 35.57 -16.01 13.33
C GLU A 239 36.74 -15.66 14.27
N ASP A 240 36.47 -15.53 15.58
CA ASP A 240 37.44 -15.20 16.64
C ASP A 240 38.50 -16.31 16.90
N GLY A 241 38.56 -17.35 16.07
CA GLY A 241 39.51 -18.46 16.18
C GLY A 241 39.25 -19.42 17.34
N THR A 242 38.12 -19.27 18.05
CA THR A 242 37.68 -20.26 19.04
C THR A 242 37.23 -21.51 18.31
N SER A 243 37.77 -22.67 18.71
CA SER A 243 37.49 -23.98 18.13
C SER A 243 36.06 -24.50 18.39
N SER A 244 35.17 -23.65 18.89
CA SER A 244 33.75 -23.96 19.08
C SER A 244 33.02 -23.95 17.72
N PRO A 245 32.22 -24.97 17.40
CA PRO A 245 31.41 -25.00 16.19
C PRO A 245 30.17 -24.08 16.28
N TYR A 246 29.99 -23.38 17.40
CA TYR A 246 28.86 -22.50 17.69
C TYR A 246 29.26 -21.03 17.54
N CYS A 247 28.27 -20.17 17.20
CA CYS A 247 28.51 -18.73 17.11
C CYS A 247 28.68 -18.11 18.50
N LYS A 248 29.13 -16.85 18.60
CA LYS A 248 29.40 -16.14 19.85
C LYS A 248 28.24 -16.17 20.85
N TYR A 249 27.00 -16.16 20.37
CA TYR A 249 25.82 -16.24 21.23
C TYR A 249 25.53 -17.67 21.71
N HIS A 250 25.96 -18.70 20.99
CA HIS A 250 25.71 -20.11 21.35
C HIS A 250 26.95 -20.86 21.85
N ALA A 251 28.14 -20.29 21.68
CA ALA A 251 29.37 -20.85 22.20
C ALA A 251 29.42 -20.63 23.71
N CYS A 252 29.94 -21.62 24.44
CA CYS A 252 30.31 -21.43 25.83
C CYS A 252 31.26 -20.23 25.96
N GLU A 253 31.00 -19.37 26.94
CA GLU A 253 31.88 -18.23 27.28
C GLU A 253 33.33 -18.68 27.57
N ASN A 254 33.50 -19.92 28.06
CA ASN A 254 34.82 -20.54 28.14
C ASN A 254 35.32 -20.93 26.74
N ARG A 255 36.31 -20.19 26.24
CA ARG A 255 36.92 -20.37 24.90
C ARG A 255 37.55 -21.75 24.66
N ALA A 256 37.91 -22.48 25.72
CA ALA A 256 38.42 -23.85 25.63
C ALA A 256 37.30 -24.90 25.52
N CYS A 257 36.06 -24.51 25.77
CA CYS A 257 34.92 -25.40 25.76
C CYS A 257 34.26 -25.42 24.37
N HIS A 258 34.10 -26.62 23.81
CA HIS A 258 33.48 -26.82 22.49
C HIS A 258 31.97 -27.09 22.59
N HIS A 259 31.38 -26.98 23.78
CA HIS A 259 29.96 -27.23 24.01
C HIS A 259 29.12 -25.96 23.81
N MET A 260 27.85 -26.18 23.48
CA MET A 260 26.86 -25.12 23.37
C MET A 260 26.57 -24.50 24.74
N ALA A 261 26.47 -23.18 24.80
CA ALA A 261 26.02 -22.44 25.96
C ALA A 261 24.57 -22.82 26.33
N LYS A 262 24.28 -22.95 27.63
CA LYS A 262 22.94 -23.17 28.17
C LYS A 262 22.04 -21.93 27.93
N PHE A 263 22.64 -20.76 27.97
CA PHE A 263 22.00 -19.46 27.72
C PHE A 263 22.82 -18.66 26.71
N PRO A 264 22.20 -17.73 25.96
CA PRO A 264 22.92 -16.90 25.00
C PRO A 264 24.07 -16.12 25.65
N GLY A 265 25.31 -16.29 25.15
CA GLY A 265 26.51 -15.68 25.72
C GLY A 265 26.86 -16.15 27.14
N GLY A 266 26.38 -17.33 27.54
CA GLY A 266 26.64 -17.92 28.84
C GLY A 266 27.59 -19.12 28.78
N TYR A 267 27.61 -19.90 29.85
CA TYR A 267 28.38 -21.14 29.93
C TYR A 267 27.57 -22.34 29.41
N CYS A 268 28.25 -23.39 28.98
CA CYS A 268 27.60 -24.65 28.57
C CYS A 268 26.94 -25.37 29.75
N VAL A 269 26.11 -26.39 29.48
CA VAL A 269 25.38 -27.10 30.54
C VAL A 269 26.32 -27.67 31.62
N SER A 270 27.52 -28.12 31.24
CA SER A 270 28.50 -28.54 32.24
C SER A 270 28.98 -27.35 33.04
N GLU A 271 29.38 -26.22 32.44
CA GLU A 271 29.98 -25.10 33.17
C GLU A 271 29.01 -24.04 33.73
N ALA A 272 27.73 -24.11 33.39
CA ALA A 272 26.73 -23.14 33.81
C ALA A 272 26.17 -23.46 35.20
N CYS A 273 25.71 -22.40 35.87
CA CYS A 273 24.90 -22.51 37.07
C CYS A 273 23.65 -23.36 36.80
N SER A 274 23.37 -24.29 37.73
CA SER A 274 22.21 -25.18 37.63
C SER A 274 20.89 -24.45 37.88
N LYS A 275 20.92 -23.30 38.58
CA LYS A 275 19.71 -22.52 38.83
C LYS A 275 19.09 -22.03 37.52
N ASP A 276 17.78 -22.21 37.39
CA ASP A 276 17.02 -21.78 36.22
C ASP A 276 17.15 -20.28 35.97
N GLY A 277 17.32 -19.93 34.70
CA GLY A 277 17.54 -18.55 34.25
C GLY A 277 18.93 -17.96 34.54
N CYS A 278 19.85 -18.70 35.15
CA CYS A 278 21.19 -18.18 35.47
C CYS A 278 22.24 -18.50 34.39
N ALA A 279 22.78 -17.46 33.74
CA ALA A 279 23.88 -17.59 32.78
C ALA A 279 25.29 -17.63 33.39
N GLY A 280 25.41 -17.54 34.73
CA GLY A 280 26.71 -17.45 35.42
C GLY A 280 27.52 -18.75 35.42
N LYS A 281 28.84 -18.62 35.52
CA LYS A 281 29.78 -19.75 35.66
C LYS A 281 29.56 -20.50 36.97
N ARG A 282 29.50 -21.84 36.92
CA ARG A 282 29.52 -22.68 38.12
C ARG A 282 30.85 -22.53 38.87
N ASP A 283 30.80 -22.58 40.20
CA ASP A 283 31.98 -22.56 41.05
C ASP A 283 32.47 -24.00 41.30
N ALA A 284 33.22 -24.56 40.35
CA ALA A 284 33.63 -25.97 40.38
C ALA A 284 34.46 -26.34 41.62
N ASP A 285 35.12 -25.36 42.25
CA ASP A 285 36.00 -25.57 43.40
C ASP A 285 35.24 -25.65 44.73
N HIS A 286 33.92 -25.38 44.74
CA HIS A 286 33.13 -25.44 45.97
C HIS A 286 32.74 -26.88 46.34
N PRO A 287 33.09 -27.39 47.53
CA PRO A 287 32.99 -28.82 47.87
C PRO A 287 31.56 -29.37 47.90
N TYR A 288 30.56 -28.53 48.20
CA TYR A 288 29.16 -28.96 48.36
C TYR A 288 28.18 -28.34 47.37
N LEU A 289 28.57 -27.26 46.70
CA LEU A 289 27.68 -26.44 45.86
C LEU A 289 28.33 -26.12 44.51
N SER A 290 29.13 -27.07 44.01
CA SER A 290 29.88 -26.95 42.74
C SER A 290 28.99 -26.74 41.51
N HIS A 291 27.68 -26.96 41.64
CA HIS A 291 26.68 -26.79 40.61
C HIS A 291 26.05 -25.38 40.58
N LEU A 292 26.40 -24.49 41.52
CA LEU A 292 25.92 -23.11 41.61
C LEU A 292 27.04 -22.11 41.29
N CYS A 293 26.67 -20.92 40.81
CA CYS A 293 27.62 -19.80 40.66
C CYS A 293 27.84 -19.08 41.99
N PRO A 294 28.92 -18.28 42.15
CA PRO A 294 29.21 -17.57 43.39
C PRO A 294 28.07 -16.69 43.90
N ALA A 295 27.32 -16.04 42.99
CA ALA A 295 26.16 -15.22 43.34
C ALA A 295 24.98 -16.02 43.92
N HIS A 296 24.77 -17.25 43.43
CA HIS A 296 23.72 -18.13 43.95
C HIS A 296 24.17 -18.97 45.15
N ARG A 297 25.47 -19.03 45.42
CA ARG A 297 26.00 -19.58 46.66
C ARG A 297 25.74 -18.63 47.84
N THR A 298 25.92 -17.33 47.66
CA THR A 298 25.85 -16.35 48.76
C THR A 298 24.45 -15.77 48.98
N GLY A 299 23.55 -15.88 47.99
CA GLY A 299 22.18 -15.37 48.10
C GLY A 299 21.32 -16.17 49.09
N GLU A 300 20.63 -15.47 49.98
CA GLU A 300 19.76 -15.94 51.08
C GLU A 300 18.62 -16.91 50.70
N GLY A 301 18.55 -17.38 49.45
CA GLY A 301 17.61 -18.41 48.99
C GLY A 301 18.04 -19.84 49.34
N SER A 302 19.28 -20.08 49.78
CA SER A 302 19.73 -21.39 50.27
C SER A 302 19.31 -21.64 51.73
N ARG A 303 18.04 -21.36 52.08
CA ARG A 303 17.44 -21.73 53.38
C ARG A 303 16.98 -23.20 53.43
N TYR A 304 17.47 -24.05 52.52
CA TYR A 304 17.42 -25.47 52.77
C TYR A 304 18.52 -25.79 53.78
N SER A 305 18.06 -25.88 55.03
CA SER A 305 18.75 -26.44 56.17
C SER A 305 19.57 -27.65 55.73
N ILE A 306 20.89 -27.49 55.68
CA ILE A 306 21.77 -28.62 55.92
C ILE A 306 21.37 -29.10 57.32
N PRO A 307 20.86 -30.33 57.50
CA PRO A 307 20.65 -30.85 58.83
C PRO A 307 22.04 -30.98 59.45
N SER A 308 22.41 -30.02 60.31
CA SER A 308 23.58 -30.16 61.16
C SER A 308 23.41 -31.46 61.92
N GLY A 309 24.26 -32.43 61.61
CA GLY A 309 24.39 -33.65 62.36
C GLY A 309 24.90 -33.30 63.73
N ASP A 310 23.98 -33.12 64.68
CA ASP A 310 24.29 -33.08 66.10
C ASP A 310 23.27 -33.89 66.89
N ARG A 311 23.77 -35.05 67.34
CA ARG A 311 23.52 -35.71 68.63
C ARG A 311 22.10 -36.16 68.96
N TYR A 312 21.93 -37.47 68.84
CA TYR A 312 21.03 -38.29 69.65
C TYR A 312 21.11 -37.93 71.14
N VAL A 313 20.01 -37.42 71.70
CA VAL A 313 19.69 -37.59 73.12
C VAL A 313 18.28 -38.14 73.21
N LEU A 314 18.21 -39.43 73.54
CA LEU A 314 17.02 -40.12 74.01
C LEU A 314 16.55 -39.48 75.32
N SER A 315 15.31 -39.03 75.37
CA SER A 315 14.57 -38.98 76.63
C SER A 315 13.08 -39.13 76.41
N SER A 316 12.56 -40.07 77.17
CA SER A 316 11.27 -40.73 77.03
C SER A 316 10.26 -40.18 78.04
N GLY A 317 8.98 -40.14 77.63
CA GLY A 317 7.80 -40.19 78.53
C GLY A 317 7.20 -38.82 78.91
N ARG A 318 5.89 -38.65 79.10
CA ARG A 318 4.72 -39.55 79.09
C ARG A 318 3.44 -38.72 78.78
N TYR A 319 2.46 -39.38 78.15
CA TYR A 319 0.98 -39.34 78.33
C TYR A 319 0.41 -38.26 79.28
N SER A 320 -0.72 -37.55 79.05
CA SER A 320 -2.02 -37.91 78.43
C SER A 320 -3.02 -36.70 78.43
N PRO A 321 -4.32 -36.79 78.01
CA PRO A 321 -4.96 -35.83 77.08
C PRO A 321 -6.16 -35.05 77.66
N SER A 322 -6.73 -34.08 76.91
CA SER A 322 -8.19 -33.91 76.62
C SER A 322 -8.57 -32.59 75.86
N ARG A 323 -9.38 -32.80 74.81
CA ARG A 323 -10.33 -31.99 73.96
C ARG A 323 -11.08 -30.75 74.54
N PRO A 324 -11.98 -30.01 73.80
CA PRO A 324 -12.21 -29.81 72.33
C PRO A 324 -12.63 -28.35 71.84
N ARG A 325 -12.86 -28.22 70.50
CA ARG A 325 -13.78 -27.30 69.71
C ARG A 325 -13.34 -25.85 69.35
N THR A 326 -12.94 -25.56 68.08
CA THR A 326 -13.67 -25.03 66.86
C THR A 326 -13.74 -23.47 66.78
N PRO A 327 -13.99 -22.83 65.62
CA PRO A 327 -13.46 -22.96 64.25
C PRO A 327 -13.01 -21.57 63.65
N ASP A 328 -12.74 -21.52 62.34
CA ASP A 328 -12.63 -20.35 61.44
C ASP A 328 -11.24 -19.68 61.22
N SER A 329 -10.63 -19.94 60.06
CA SER A 329 -10.49 -18.93 58.99
C SER A 329 -9.45 -19.31 57.93
N PHE A 330 -9.94 -19.39 56.69
CA PHE A 330 -9.41 -18.91 55.41
C PHE A 330 -7.89 -18.75 55.21
N GLY A 331 -7.37 -19.34 54.13
CA GLY A 331 -6.15 -18.85 53.48
C GLY A 331 -5.41 -19.84 52.58
N ASN A 332 -5.86 -19.89 51.32
CA ASN A 332 -5.06 -19.97 50.10
C ASN A 332 -4.15 -21.17 49.73
N ASP A 333 -4.36 -21.56 48.47
CA ASP A 333 -3.37 -21.88 47.44
C ASP A 333 -2.45 -23.09 47.63
N ARG A 334 -2.97 -24.23 47.17
CA ARG A 334 -2.12 -25.30 46.61
C ARG A 334 -2.29 -25.35 45.09
N HIS A 335 -1.44 -24.62 44.40
CA HIS A 335 -1.07 -24.94 43.02
C HIS A 335 -0.33 -26.28 43.00
N ARG A 336 -1.05 -27.31 42.55
CA ARG A 336 -0.52 -28.62 42.20
C ARG A 336 0.11 -28.54 40.80
N PRO A 337 1.34 -29.01 40.56
CA PRO A 337 1.90 -29.08 39.21
C PRO A 337 1.09 -30.06 38.36
N ARG A 338 0.58 -29.59 37.22
CA ARG A 338 -0.06 -30.43 36.20
C ARG A 338 0.99 -31.35 35.58
N VAL A 339 0.81 -32.65 35.79
CA VAL A 339 1.41 -33.71 35.00
C VAL A 339 0.81 -33.64 33.60
N TYR A 340 1.64 -33.45 32.57
CA TYR A 340 1.23 -33.58 31.17
C TYR A 340 0.90 -35.04 30.89
N THR A 341 -0.38 -35.32 30.66
CA THR A 341 -0.85 -36.54 29.98
C THR A 341 -1.19 -36.14 28.55
N PRO A 342 -0.68 -36.85 27.52
CA PRO A 342 -1.03 -36.55 26.14
C PRO A 342 -2.44 -37.09 25.85
N LEU A 343 -3.32 -36.23 25.34
CA LEU A 343 -4.61 -36.64 24.74
C LEU A 343 -4.51 -36.57 23.21
N PRO A 344 -5.29 -37.41 22.52
CA PRO A 344 -5.02 -37.93 21.20
C PRO A 344 -5.39 -36.98 20.07
N SER A 345 -4.69 -37.17 18.97
CA SER A 345 -5.06 -36.76 17.62
C SER A 345 -6.54 -37.04 17.34
N ASP A 346 -7.33 -36.01 17.03
CA ASP A 346 -8.14 -35.97 15.80
C ASP A 346 -9.02 -34.71 15.70
N LEU A 347 -9.37 -34.41 14.43
CA LEU A 347 -10.42 -33.51 13.93
C LEU A 347 -10.05 -32.04 13.62
N SER A 348 -9.41 -31.90 12.45
CA SER A 348 -9.91 -31.09 11.33
C SER A 348 -10.61 -29.75 11.65
N ARG A 349 -9.83 -28.66 11.66
CA ARG A 349 -10.34 -27.32 11.32
C ARG A 349 -10.17 -27.09 9.81
N GLN A 350 -11.22 -27.34 9.03
CA GLN A 350 -11.35 -26.73 7.71
C GLN A 350 -11.93 -25.31 7.86
N PRO A 351 -11.39 -24.29 7.16
CA PRO A 351 -12.06 -23.01 7.05
C PRO A 351 -13.25 -23.14 6.09
N ARG A 352 -14.47 -23.00 6.62
CA ARG A 352 -15.67 -22.75 5.81
C ARG A 352 -15.59 -21.32 5.29
N TYR A 353 -15.24 -21.16 4.02
CA TYR A 353 -15.88 -20.33 2.99
C TYR A 353 -15.02 -20.45 1.74
N ARG A 354 -15.41 -21.35 0.83
CA ARG A 354 -14.94 -21.37 -0.55
C ARG A 354 -16.18 -21.41 -1.43
N ASP A 355 -16.39 -20.32 -2.15
CA ASP A 355 -17.36 -20.26 -3.24
C ASP A 355 -17.02 -21.40 -4.23
N PRO A 356 -17.96 -22.32 -4.54
CA PRO A 356 -17.74 -23.42 -5.47
C PRO A 356 -17.19 -22.95 -6.83
N TYR A 357 -17.57 -21.74 -7.26
CA TYR A 357 -17.12 -21.16 -8.52
C TYR A 357 -15.63 -20.81 -8.52
N GLN A 358 -15.08 -20.42 -7.36
CA GLN A 358 -13.66 -20.08 -7.22
C GLN A 358 -12.77 -21.33 -7.15
N VAL A 359 -13.30 -22.46 -6.68
CA VAL A 359 -12.58 -23.74 -6.69
C VAL A 359 -12.43 -24.25 -8.11
N GLU A 360 -13.51 -24.21 -8.90
CA GLU A 360 -13.50 -24.68 -10.28
C GLU A 360 -12.60 -23.80 -11.17
N GLU A 361 -12.61 -22.48 -10.98
CA GLU A 361 -11.71 -21.54 -11.67
C GLU A 361 -10.25 -21.77 -11.28
N ALA A 362 -9.96 -22.05 -10.00
CA ALA A 362 -8.60 -22.35 -9.54
C ALA A 362 -8.09 -23.69 -10.12
N GLU A 363 -8.89 -24.75 -10.10
CA GLU A 363 -8.53 -26.04 -10.69
C GLU A 363 -8.30 -25.94 -12.20
N ARG A 364 -9.09 -25.12 -12.90
CA ARG A 364 -8.91 -24.83 -14.33
C ARG A 364 -7.58 -24.11 -14.60
N ARG A 365 -7.18 -23.18 -13.73
CA ARG A 365 -5.87 -22.48 -13.84
C ARG A 365 -4.69 -23.40 -13.53
N TYR A 366 -4.79 -24.25 -12.51
CA TYR A 366 -3.73 -25.23 -12.21
C TYR A 366 -3.56 -26.25 -13.33
N SER A 367 -4.65 -26.75 -13.90
CA SER A 367 -4.63 -27.70 -15.03
C SER A 367 -4.00 -27.10 -16.30
N ASN A 368 -4.15 -25.79 -16.53
CA ASN A 368 -3.53 -25.11 -17.66
C ASN A 368 -2.03 -24.83 -17.43
N MET A 369 -1.61 -24.49 -16.20
CA MET A 369 -0.18 -24.30 -15.89
C MET A 369 0.62 -25.59 -16.07
N ASP A 370 0.08 -26.73 -15.64
CA ASP A 370 0.76 -28.02 -15.80
C ASP A 370 0.98 -28.34 -17.28
N ARG A 371 0.00 -28.01 -18.13
CA ARG A 371 0.07 -28.26 -19.57
C ARG A 371 1.08 -27.36 -20.31
N GLU A 372 1.28 -26.13 -19.86
CA GLU A 372 2.31 -25.23 -20.38
C GLU A 372 3.72 -25.59 -19.87
N PHE A 373 3.82 -26.04 -18.62
CA PHE A 373 5.07 -26.50 -18.01
C PHE A 373 5.63 -27.74 -18.74
N TRP A 374 4.77 -28.71 -19.10
CA TRP A 374 5.18 -29.89 -19.88
C TRP A 374 5.52 -29.59 -21.35
N ARG A 375 5.05 -28.46 -21.91
CA ARG A 375 5.39 -28.03 -23.28
C ARG A 375 6.68 -27.23 -23.36
N SER A 376 7.08 -26.56 -22.28
CA SER A 376 8.22 -25.66 -22.23
C SER A 376 9.50 -26.28 -21.66
N THR A 377 9.41 -27.48 -21.05
CA THR A 377 10.57 -28.21 -20.55
C THR A 377 11.23 -29.03 -21.67
N PRO A 378 12.48 -28.73 -22.07
CA PRO A 378 13.18 -29.52 -23.09
C PRO A 378 13.44 -30.94 -22.56
N ARG A 379 13.00 -31.95 -23.33
CA ARG A 379 13.30 -33.36 -23.04
C ARG A 379 14.80 -33.58 -23.12
N TRP A 380 15.42 -33.83 -21.97
CA TRP A 380 16.81 -34.27 -21.87
C TRP A 380 16.95 -35.63 -22.54
N MET A 381 17.61 -35.67 -23.71
CA MET A 381 18.11 -36.91 -24.29
C MET A 381 19.48 -37.23 -23.66
N PRO A 382 19.72 -38.47 -23.20
CA PRO A 382 21.04 -38.87 -22.73
C PRO A 382 22.02 -38.87 -23.91
N ARG A 383 23.15 -38.17 -23.75
CA ARG A 383 24.27 -38.22 -24.70
C ARG A 383 24.89 -39.63 -24.65
N ARG A 384 25.09 -40.21 -25.84
CA ARG A 384 25.90 -41.42 -26.04
C ARG A 384 27.38 -41.09 -26.06
#